data_AF-A0AA95G7B8-F1
#
_entry.id   AF-A0AA95G7B8-F1
#
_cell.length_a   1.000
_cell.length_b   1.000
_cell.length_c   1.000
_cell.angle_alpha   90.00
_cell.angle_beta   90.00
_cell.angle_gamma   90.00
#
_symmetry.space_group_name_H-M   'P 1'
#
loop_
_entity.id
_entity.type
_entity.pdbx_description
1 polymer ?
#
loop_
_entity_poly.entity_id
_entity_poly.type
_entity_poly.pdbx_seq_one_letter_code
_entity_poly.pdbx_strand_id
1 'polypeptide(L)'
;MKKYFWVFFLVLLPIQSFALINVKFVNKSLHAVELASIDTNSYHTLNPTMVSQVSIQNSFLTQSQRFIINNNYAIQLVDTGEECSYLNAFNIRYSNGTKVELYINNNKLSSICSTKKHYLTYAKNIELIFANDPNPLFISDVLIIRNAGWWANTNGYPVEKNILLNAHKMNLTSEQIVHFMLNGIIL
;
A
#
# COMPACT_ATOMS: atom_id res chain seq x y z
N MET A 1 33.86 29.42 9.50
CA MET A 1 32.83 29.04 8.49
C MET A 1 32.53 27.55 8.41
N LYS A 2 33.50 26.62 8.53
CA LYS A 2 33.25 25.17 8.34
C LYS A 2 32.28 24.50 9.35
N LYS A 3 32.23 24.94 10.62
CA LYS A 3 31.34 24.33 11.65
C LYS A 3 29.83 24.56 11.39
N TYR A 4 29.46 25.71 10.86
CA TYR A 4 28.06 26.04 10.56
C TYR A 4 27.54 25.35 9.29
N PHE A 5 28.43 24.98 8.38
CA PHE A 5 28.07 24.27 7.15
C PHE A 5 27.55 22.84 7.43
N TRP A 6 28.14 22.15 8.42
CA TRP A 6 27.68 20.83 8.86
C TRP A 6 26.32 20.88 9.56
N VAL A 7 26.08 21.93 10.35
CA VAL A 7 24.77 22.17 10.99
C VAL A 7 23.70 22.43 9.92
N PHE A 8 24.01 23.20 8.89
CA PHE A 8 23.09 23.46 7.77
C PHE A 8 22.73 22.17 7.01
N PHE A 9 23.69 21.30 6.75
CA PHE A 9 23.44 19.98 6.16
C PHE A 9 22.56 19.10 7.07
N LEU A 10 22.85 19.04 8.37
CA LEU A 10 22.07 18.24 9.33
C LEU A 10 20.62 18.73 9.50
N VAL A 11 20.36 20.03 9.39
CA VAL A 11 19.02 20.62 9.46
C VAL A 11 18.24 20.43 8.16
N LEU A 12 18.90 20.40 6.99
CA LEU A 12 18.27 20.17 5.69
C LEU A 12 17.94 18.70 5.42
N LEU A 13 18.69 17.76 6.00
CA LEU A 13 18.50 16.33 5.77
C LEU A 13 17.06 15.84 6.06
N PRO A 14 16.40 16.16 7.19
CA PRO A 14 15.02 15.73 7.44
C PRO A 14 13.97 16.40 6.54
N ILE A 15 14.33 17.43 5.77
CA ILE A 15 13.39 18.21 4.96
C ILE A 15 13.12 17.52 3.60
N GLN A 16 13.96 16.57 3.18
CA GLN A 16 13.84 15.91 1.88
C GLN A 16 13.12 14.55 1.94
N SER A 17 11.99 14.48 2.63
CA SER A 17 11.06 13.35 2.50
C SER A 17 10.13 13.60 1.31
N PHE A 18 10.09 12.65 0.37
CA PHE A 18 9.18 12.69 -0.78
C PHE A 18 8.13 11.60 -0.61
N ALA A 19 6.87 11.91 -0.99
CA ALA A 19 5.75 10.98 -0.94
C ALA A 19 5.85 9.96 -2.09
N LEU A 20 6.89 9.13 -2.07
CA LEU A 20 7.01 7.96 -2.91
C LEU A 20 6.87 6.73 -2.02
N ILE A 21 5.71 6.07 -2.10
CA ILE A 21 5.41 4.89 -1.29
C ILE A 21 5.54 3.67 -2.18
N ASN A 22 6.33 2.69 -1.76
CA ASN A 22 6.38 1.42 -2.49
C ASN A 22 5.29 0.50 -1.99
N VAL A 23 4.56 -0.13 -2.91
CA VAL A 23 3.66 -1.23 -2.60
C VAL A 23 4.23 -2.50 -3.21
N LYS A 24 4.22 -3.56 -2.42
CA LYS A 24 4.67 -4.89 -2.77
C LYS A 24 3.52 -5.86 -2.63
N PHE A 25 3.12 -6.50 -3.72
CA PHE A 25 2.19 -7.62 -3.66
C PHE A 25 2.95 -8.93 -3.41
N VAL A 26 2.40 -9.79 -2.54
CA VAL A 26 2.96 -11.11 -2.22
C VAL A 26 1.85 -12.15 -2.23
N ASN A 27 1.98 -13.14 -3.11
CA ASN A 27 1.10 -14.31 -3.09
C ASN A 27 1.69 -15.43 -2.21
N LYS A 28 0.96 -15.77 -1.14
CA LYS A 28 1.20 -16.91 -0.23
C LYS A 28 0.06 -17.93 -0.24
N SER A 29 -0.91 -17.83 -1.15
CA SER A 29 -1.94 -18.86 -1.28
C SER A 29 -1.39 -20.16 -1.87
N LEU A 30 -2.16 -21.25 -1.74
CA LEU A 30 -1.84 -22.55 -2.32
C LEU A 30 -1.85 -22.54 -3.86
N HIS A 31 -2.56 -21.60 -4.47
CA HIS A 31 -2.72 -21.49 -5.92
C HIS A 31 -2.14 -20.18 -6.45
N ALA A 32 -1.80 -20.19 -7.75
CA ALA A 32 -1.48 -18.97 -8.48
C ALA A 32 -2.72 -18.07 -8.55
N VAL A 33 -2.47 -16.77 -8.64
CA VAL A 33 -3.51 -15.74 -8.65
C VAL A 33 -3.31 -14.89 -9.89
N GLU A 34 -4.40 -14.59 -10.59
CA GLU A 34 -4.42 -13.58 -11.64
C GLU A 34 -4.44 -12.20 -11.00
N LEU A 35 -3.41 -11.40 -11.28
CA LEU A 35 -3.27 -10.05 -10.76
C LEU A 35 -3.18 -9.04 -11.91
N ALA A 36 -4.08 -8.07 -11.94
CA ALA A 36 -3.89 -6.86 -12.74
C ALA A 36 -3.60 -5.68 -11.79
N SER A 37 -2.74 -4.74 -12.19
CA SER A 37 -2.45 -3.55 -11.38
C SER A 37 -2.16 -2.33 -12.23
N ILE A 38 -2.49 -1.15 -11.70
CA ILE A 38 -2.17 0.15 -12.30
C ILE A 38 -1.83 1.17 -11.21
N ASP A 39 -0.78 1.95 -11.44
CA ASP A 39 -0.46 3.17 -10.67
C ASP A 39 -1.08 4.35 -11.40
N THR A 40 -1.94 5.11 -10.72
CA THR A 40 -2.77 6.15 -11.38
C THR A 40 -1.99 7.33 -11.95
N ASN A 41 -0.71 7.48 -11.61
CA ASN A 41 0.14 8.54 -12.19
C ASN A 41 1.13 8.03 -13.26
N SER A 42 1.13 6.73 -13.56
CA SER A 42 1.91 6.17 -14.66
C SER A 42 0.96 5.59 -15.71
N TYR A 43 1.14 5.97 -16.97
CA TYR A 43 0.38 5.41 -18.10
C TYR A 43 0.80 3.95 -18.41
N HIS A 44 0.98 3.11 -17.39
CA HIS A 44 1.37 1.71 -17.54
C HIS A 44 0.16 0.79 -17.73
N THR A 45 0.42 -0.28 -18.47
CA THR A 45 -0.53 -1.14 -19.18
C THR A 45 -1.33 -2.07 -18.28
N LEU A 46 -2.62 -2.24 -18.62
CA LEU A 46 -3.57 -3.23 -18.12
C LEU A 46 -3.22 -4.67 -18.59
N ASN A 47 -1.99 -5.13 -18.35
CA ASN A 47 -1.65 -6.52 -18.67
C ASN A 47 -1.82 -7.36 -17.39
N PRO A 48 -2.88 -8.18 -17.29
CA PRO A 48 -2.99 -9.13 -16.19
C PRO A 48 -1.78 -10.05 -16.21
N THR A 49 -1.13 -10.19 -15.06
CA THR A 49 0.01 -11.08 -14.86
C THR A 49 -0.42 -12.25 -13.99
N MET A 50 -0.01 -13.45 -14.36
CA MET A 50 -0.15 -14.62 -13.51
C MET A 50 0.92 -14.56 -12.43
N VAL A 51 0.49 -14.39 -11.19
CA VAL A 51 1.35 -14.31 -10.01
C VAL A 51 1.36 -15.67 -9.32
N SER A 52 2.40 -16.46 -9.60
CA SER A 52 2.67 -17.74 -8.91
C SER A 52 3.17 -17.52 -7.47
N GLN A 53 3.30 -18.60 -6.72
CA GLN A 53 3.76 -18.58 -5.32
C GLN A 53 5.12 -17.88 -5.22
N VAL A 54 5.18 -16.84 -4.39
CA VAL A 54 6.33 -15.93 -4.21
C VAL A 54 6.69 -15.13 -5.47
N SER A 55 5.71 -14.47 -6.10
CA SER A 55 6.00 -13.37 -7.02
C SER A 55 5.93 -12.01 -6.30
N ILE A 56 6.93 -11.16 -6.54
CA ILE A 56 7.06 -9.82 -5.98
C ILE A 56 6.79 -8.85 -7.13
N GLN A 57 5.64 -8.19 -7.10
CA GLN A 57 5.41 -7.01 -7.94
C GLN A 57 5.62 -5.76 -7.09
N ASN A 58 6.60 -4.94 -7.50
CA ASN A 58 6.88 -3.65 -6.90
C ASN A 58 6.25 -2.56 -7.76
N SER A 59 5.69 -1.57 -7.09
CA SER A 59 4.98 -0.46 -7.71
C SER A 59 5.03 0.75 -6.79
N PHE A 60 4.91 1.93 -7.36
CA PHE A 60 4.89 3.17 -6.60
C PHE A 60 3.43 3.62 -6.40
N LEU A 61 3.15 4.12 -5.21
CA LEU A 61 1.92 4.79 -4.85
C LEU A 61 2.26 6.27 -4.73
N THR A 62 1.78 7.03 -5.70
CA THR A 62 1.96 8.49 -5.78
C THR A 62 0.69 9.23 -5.36
N GLN A 63 -0.49 8.66 -5.65
CA GLN A 63 -1.79 9.11 -5.14
C GLN A 63 -2.70 7.91 -4.86
N SER A 64 -2.88 7.03 -5.84
CA SER A 64 -3.64 5.81 -5.65
C SER A 64 -3.05 4.67 -6.47
N GLN A 65 -3.27 3.45 -6.00
CA GLN A 65 -2.88 2.25 -6.70
C GLN A 65 -4.02 1.25 -6.67
N ARG A 66 -4.28 0.62 -7.80
CA ARG A 66 -5.41 -0.29 -7.98
C ARG A 66 -4.92 -1.67 -8.38
N PHE A 67 -5.62 -2.68 -7.88
CA PHE A 67 -5.36 -4.08 -8.16
C PHE A 67 -6.66 -4.83 -8.42
N ILE A 68 -6.61 -5.85 -9.25
CA ILE A 68 -7.67 -6.83 -9.45
C ILE A 68 -7.10 -8.21 -9.17
N ILE A 69 -7.74 -8.96 -8.29
CA ILE A 69 -7.35 -10.33 -7.91
C ILE A 69 -8.42 -11.29 -8.40
N ASN A 70 -8.05 -12.24 -9.27
CA ASN A 70 -8.91 -13.32 -9.78
C ASN A 70 -10.28 -12.84 -10.30
N ASN A 71 -10.36 -11.60 -10.80
CA ASN A 71 -11.61 -10.94 -11.20
C ASN A 71 -12.69 -10.89 -10.11
N ASN A 72 -12.29 -11.07 -8.85
CA ASN A 72 -13.19 -11.21 -7.69
C ASN A 72 -13.10 -10.04 -6.71
N TYR A 73 -11.95 -9.37 -6.69
CA TYR A 73 -11.64 -8.33 -5.71
C TYR A 73 -10.97 -7.15 -6.40
N ALA A 74 -11.64 -6.00 -6.39
CA ALA A 74 -11.07 -4.72 -6.79
C ALA A 74 -10.50 -4.04 -5.55
N ILE A 75 -9.18 -3.92 -5.50
CA ILE A 75 -8.46 -3.36 -4.36
C ILE A 75 -7.93 -2.00 -4.74
N GLN A 76 -8.15 -1.00 -3.91
CA GLN A 76 -7.55 0.32 -4.07
C GLN A 76 -6.82 0.75 -2.80
N LEU A 77 -5.58 1.18 -2.98
CA LEU A 77 -4.82 1.92 -1.99
C LEU A 77 -4.86 3.41 -2.35
N VAL A 78 -5.16 4.26 -1.37
CA VAL A 78 -5.21 5.72 -1.56
C VAL A 78 -4.30 6.38 -0.53
N ASP A 79 -3.30 7.12 -0.98
CA ASP A 79 -2.56 8.05 -0.14
C ASP A 79 -3.44 9.30 0.09
N THR A 80 -3.82 9.51 1.34
CA THR A 80 -4.71 10.63 1.71
C THR A 80 -3.96 11.95 1.94
N GLY A 81 -2.63 11.91 2.02
CA GLY A 81 -1.81 13.06 2.42
C GLY A 81 -1.89 13.44 3.90
N GLU A 82 -2.80 12.84 4.67
CA GLU A 82 -2.91 13.08 6.11
C GLU A 82 -1.71 12.49 6.84
N GLU A 83 -1.07 13.30 7.71
CA GLU A 83 0.09 12.86 8.46
C GLU A 83 -0.27 11.76 9.48
N CYS A 84 0.41 10.62 9.41
CA CYS A 84 0.23 9.50 10.34
C CYS A 84 1.44 9.25 11.27
N SER A 85 2.60 9.83 10.92
CA SER A 85 3.81 9.79 11.75
C SER A 85 4.68 11.01 11.51
N TYR A 86 5.45 11.37 12.54
CA TYR A 86 6.38 12.48 12.52
C TYR A 86 7.68 12.13 13.22
N LEU A 87 8.76 12.79 12.80
CA LEU A 87 10.04 12.80 13.49
C LEU A 87 10.18 14.12 14.25
N ASN A 88 10.65 14.06 15.49
CA ASN A 88 11.00 15.25 16.25
C ASN A 88 12.52 15.36 16.33
N ALA A 89 13.09 16.42 15.72
CA ALA A 89 14.51 16.71 15.79
C ALA A 89 14.70 18.17 16.20
N PHE A 90 15.49 18.42 17.25
CA PHE A 90 15.74 19.78 17.77
C PHE A 90 14.45 20.57 18.08
N ASN A 91 13.42 19.91 18.62
CA ASN A 91 12.08 20.47 18.87
C ASN A 91 11.30 20.93 17.62
N ILE A 92 11.71 20.49 16.43
CA ILE A 92 10.97 20.69 15.19
C ILE A 92 10.32 19.37 14.77
N ARG A 93 9.01 19.43 14.50
CA ARG A 93 8.22 18.30 14.00
C ARG A 93 8.30 18.23 12.49
N TYR A 94 8.72 17.09 11.96
CA TYR A 94 8.79 16.80 10.53
C TYR A 94 7.85 15.67 10.15
N SER A 95 7.02 15.88 9.13
CA SER A 95 6.15 14.85 8.58
C SER A 95 6.98 13.70 8.03
N ASN A 96 6.76 12.49 8.56
CA ASN A 96 7.53 11.30 8.19
C ASN A 96 6.67 10.22 7.55
N GLY A 97 5.36 10.24 7.77
CA GLY A 97 4.47 9.26 7.18
C GLY A 97 3.11 9.84 6.82
N THR A 98 2.45 9.17 5.89
CA THR A 98 1.11 9.51 5.41
C THR A 98 0.16 8.33 5.58
N LYS A 99 -1.11 8.65 5.87
CA LYS A 99 -2.19 7.67 5.98
C LYS A 99 -2.51 7.13 4.59
N VAL A 100 -2.45 5.81 4.47
CA VAL A 100 -2.91 5.07 3.29
C VAL A 100 -4.17 4.31 3.64
N GLU A 101 -5.23 4.53 2.87
CA GLU A 101 -6.51 3.86 3.02
C GLU A 101 -6.63 2.69 2.05
N LEU A 102 -7.20 1.58 2.54
CA LEU A 102 -7.44 0.36 1.77
C LEU A 102 -8.94 0.19 1.54
N TYR A 103 -9.30 0.08 0.27
CA TYR A 103 -10.65 -0.20 -0.20
C TYR A 103 -10.69 -1.56 -0.89
N ILE A 104 -11.76 -2.31 -0.68
CA ILE A 104 -12.10 -3.51 -1.46
C ILE A 104 -13.52 -3.35 -1.96
N ASN A 105 -13.71 -3.47 -3.28
CA ASN A 105 -15.00 -3.31 -3.95
C ASN A 105 -15.72 -2.02 -3.53
N ASN A 106 -15.01 -0.89 -3.64
CA ASN A 106 -15.43 0.46 -3.22
C ASN A 106 -15.65 0.66 -1.70
N ASN A 107 -15.50 -0.38 -0.86
CA ASN A 107 -15.70 -0.27 0.59
C ASN A 107 -14.38 -0.04 1.33
N LYS A 108 -14.30 1.01 2.15
CA LYS A 108 -13.14 1.25 3.02
C LYS A 108 -13.07 0.18 4.11
N LEU A 109 -11.96 -0.54 4.19
CA LEU A 109 -11.78 -1.61 5.18
C LEU A 109 -10.73 -1.30 6.24
N SER A 110 -9.70 -0.53 5.90
CA SER A 110 -8.60 -0.23 6.82
C SER A 110 -7.87 1.05 6.45
N SER A 111 -7.07 1.53 7.40
CA SER A 111 -6.08 2.59 7.20
C SER A 111 -4.78 2.17 7.86
N ILE A 112 -3.67 2.28 7.13
CA ILE A 112 -2.32 2.05 7.64
C ILE A 112 -1.50 3.33 7.52
N CYS A 113 -0.41 3.39 8.28
CA CYS A 113 0.59 4.43 8.09
C CYS A 113 1.63 3.93 7.08
N SER A 114 2.21 4.84 6.30
CA SER A 114 3.32 4.52 5.42
C SER A 114 4.38 5.62 5.54
N THR A 115 5.63 5.24 5.76
CA THR A 115 6.73 6.22 5.82
C THR A 115 7.03 6.73 4.40
N LYS A 116 7.10 8.05 4.26
CA LYS A 116 7.53 8.72 3.03
C LYS A 116 8.98 8.33 2.76
N LYS A 117 9.35 8.11 1.50
CA LYS A 117 10.74 7.82 1.13
C LYS A 117 11.63 9.01 1.52
N HIS A 118 12.67 8.72 2.30
CA HIS A 118 13.73 9.67 2.63
C HIS A 118 14.99 9.31 1.83
N TYR A 119 15.79 10.29 1.41
CA TYR A 119 17.02 10.04 0.65
C TYR A 119 18.03 9.14 1.41
N LEU A 120 18.05 9.24 2.74
CA LEU A 120 18.97 8.51 3.62
C LEU A 120 18.42 7.22 4.22
N THR A 121 17.14 6.90 4.03
CA THR A 121 16.54 5.69 4.63
C THR A 121 16.00 4.79 3.54
N TYR A 122 16.16 3.47 3.71
CA TYR A 122 15.47 2.51 2.88
C TYR A 122 13.96 2.65 3.06
N ALA A 123 13.25 2.98 1.98
CA ALA A 123 11.79 2.94 1.97
C ALA A 123 11.37 1.49 2.22
N LYS A 124 10.62 1.25 3.30
CA LYS A 124 9.92 -0.02 3.46
C LYS A 124 8.73 -0.03 2.51
N ASN A 125 8.37 -1.21 2.04
CA ASN A 125 7.21 -1.39 1.17
C ASN A 125 5.97 -1.63 2.03
N ILE A 126 4.83 -1.08 1.62
CA ILE A 126 3.54 -1.61 2.05
C ILE A 126 3.45 -3.01 1.46
N GLU A 127 3.26 -4.03 2.30
CA GLU A 127 3.05 -5.39 1.80
C GLU A 127 1.54 -5.67 1.74
N LEU A 128 1.05 -6.01 0.55
CA LEU A 128 -0.25 -6.62 0.32
C LEU A 128 -0.04 -8.11 0.13
N ILE A 129 -0.43 -8.91 1.12
CA ILE A 129 -0.22 -10.35 1.12
C ILE A 129 -1.56 -11.03 0.91
N PHE A 130 -1.69 -11.79 -0.18
CA PHE A 130 -2.81 -12.68 -0.40
C PHE A 130 -2.45 -14.08 0.11
N ALA A 131 -3.27 -14.65 0.99
CA ALA A 131 -3.03 -15.95 1.60
C ALA A 131 -4.35 -16.70 1.80
N ASN A 132 -4.28 -18.01 2.01
CA ASN A 132 -5.42 -18.76 2.54
C ASN A 132 -5.33 -18.74 4.07
N ASP A 133 -6.48 -18.63 4.75
CA ASP A 133 -6.59 -18.75 6.20
C ASP A 133 -6.09 -20.15 6.61
N PRO A 134 -5.13 -20.25 7.54
CA PRO A 134 -4.65 -21.53 8.03
C PRO A 134 -5.70 -22.30 8.85
N ASN A 135 -6.86 -21.71 9.17
CA ASN A 135 -7.91 -22.39 9.91
C ASN A 135 -8.54 -23.54 9.08
N PRO A 136 -8.36 -24.81 9.49
CA PRO A 136 -8.82 -25.97 8.73
C PRO A 136 -10.35 -26.11 8.69
N LEU A 137 -11.09 -25.39 9.54
CA LEU A 137 -12.56 -25.47 9.60
C LEU A 137 -13.24 -24.56 8.57
N PHE A 138 -12.56 -23.51 8.09
CA PHE A 138 -13.08 -22.57 7.12
C PHE A 138 -11.94 -22.08 6.21
N ILE A 139 -11.77 -22.70 5.05
CA ILE A 139 -10.84 -22.19 4.04
C ILE A 139 -11.42 -20.86 3.55
N SER A 140 -10.76 -19.77 3.92
CA SER A 140 -11.10 -18.43 3.46
C SER A 140 -9.88 -17.74 2.88
N ASP A 141 -10.09 -16.93 1.85
CA ASP A 141 -9.01 -16.08 1.35
C ASP A 141 -8.85 -14.89 2.29
N VAL A 142 -7.60 -14.53 2.58
CA VAL A 142 -7.24 -13.43 3.47
C VAL A 142 -6.33 -12.46 2.74
N LEU A 143 -6.67 -11.17 2.82
CA LEU A 143 -5.75 -10.09 2.46
C LEU A 143 -5.14 -9.51 3.74
N ILE A 144 -3.83 -9.51 3.80
CA ILE A 144 -3.07 -8.93 4.90
C ILE A 144 -2.38 -7.68 4.37
N ILE A 145 -2.67 -6.54 4.97
CA ILE A 145 -1.95 -5.29 4.69
C ILE A 145 -0.98 -4.99 5.83
N ARG A 146 0.29 -4.79 5.49
CA ARG A 146 1.33 -4.42 6.44
C ARG A 146 1.80 -3.00 6.22
N ASN A 147 1.88 -2.29 7.33
CA ASN A 147 2.39 -0.94 7.45
C ASN A 147 3.88 -0.90 7.06
N ALA A 148 4.27 0.14 6.32
CA ALA A 148 5.64 0.40 5.89
C ALA A 148 6.42 1.36 6.82
N GLY A 149 5.84 1.70 7.96
CA GLY A 149 6.26 2.80 8.80
C GLY A 149 7.22 2.40 9.91
N TRP A 150 8.24 3.22 10.14
CA TRP A 150 8.86 3.33 11.46
C TRP A 150 8.07 4.35 12.28
N TRP A 151 7.71 3.96 13.51
CA TRP A 151 7.15 4.86 14.53
C TRP A 151 5.80 5.44 14.13
N ALA A 152 4.95 4.64 13.47
CA ALA A 152 3.54 4.97 13.36
C ALA A 152 2.97 5.19 14.76
N ASN A 153 2.10 6.19 14.93
CA ASN A 153 1.28 6.27 16.13
C ASN A 153 0.43 5.00 16.20
N THR A 154 0.90 3.97 16.93
CA THR A 154 0.28 2.64 16.98
C THR A 154 -1.10 2.66 17.61
N ASN A 155 -1.45 3.75 18.31
CA ASN A 155 -2.77 3.95 18.88
C ASN A 155 -3.82 4.29 17.81
N GLY A 156 -3.42 4.56 16.55
CA GLY A 156 -4.34 4.86 15.45
C GLY A 156 -4.11 4.07 14.15
N TYR A 157 -2.94 3.44 13.97
CA TYR A 157 -2.62 2.68 12.75
C TYR A 157 -2.01 1.32 13.09
N PRO A 158 -2.67 0.20 12.72
CA PRO A 158 -2.13 -1.12 12.99
C PRO A 158 -0.85 -1.36 12.19
N VAL A 159 0.04 -2.19 12.75
CA VAL A 159 1.24 -2.69 12.05
C VAL A 159 0.84 -3.65 10.93
N GLU A 160 -0.18 -4.45 11.19
CA GLU A 160 -0.75 -5.43 10.27
C GLU A 160 -2.27 -5.47 10.46
N LYS A 161 -3.01 -5.59 9.35
CA LYS A 161 -4.46 -5.84 9.39
C LYS A 161 -4.80 -7.01 8.48
N ASN A 162 -5.50 -7.99 9.05
CA ASN A 162 -6.03 -9.14 8.33
C ASN A 162 -7.49 -8.87 7.94
N ILE A 163 -7.83 -9.17 6.69
CA ILE A 163 -9.14 -8.96 6.09
C ILE A 163 -9.60 -10.27 5.48
N LEU A 164 -10.70 -10.81 5.98
CA LEU A 164 -11.36 -11.99 5.41
C LEU A 164 -12.05 -11.59 4.10
N LEU A 165 -11.62 -12.16 2.98
CA LEU A 165 -12.09 -11.77 1.65
C LEU A 165 -13.42 -12.42 1.27
N ASN A 166 -13.78 -13.56 1.87
CA ASN A 166 -15.02 -14.27 1.53
C ASN A 166 -16.27 -13.39 1.65
N ALA A 167 -16.31 -12.48 2.63
CA ALA A 167 -17.41 -11.53 2.83
C ALA A 167 -17.47 -10.40 1.78
N HIS A 168 -16.40 -10.23 1.00
CA HIS A 168 -16.25 -9.16 0.02
C HIS A 168 -16.20 -9.68 -1.41
N LYS A 169 -16.34 -10.99 -1.65
CA LYS A 169 -16.23 -11.56 -3.00
C LYS A 169 -17.33 -11.04 -3.92
N MET A 170 -16.94 -10.56 -5.11
CA MET A 170 -17.85 -10.11 -6.15
C MET A 170 -17.35 -10.61 -7.50
N ASN A 171 -18.18 -11.26 -8.31
CA ASN A 171 -17.78 -11.65 -9.65
C ASN A 171 -17.80 -10.41 -10.56
N LEU A 172 -16.63 -9.81 -10.82
CA LEU A 172 -16.51 -8.60 -11.62
C LEU A 172 -16.57 -8.95 -13.12
N THR A 173 -17.40 -8.22 -13.86
CA THR A 173 -17.40 -8.29 -15.31
C THR A 173 -16.18 -7.57 -15.89
N SER A 174 -15.83 -7.87 -17.15
CA SER A 174 -14.72 -7.17 -17.84
C SER A 174 -14.92 -5.66 -17.89
N GLU A 175 -16.17 -5.20 -18.07
CA GLU A 175 -16.51 -3.77 -18.07
C GLU A 175 -16.28 -3.14 -16.70
N GLN A 176 -16.68 -3.81 -15.63
CA GLN A 176 -16.44 -3.36 -14.25
C GLN A 176 -14.96 -3.30 -13.91
N ILE A 177 -14.18 -4.28 -14.36
CA ILE A 177 -12.73 -4.31 -14.20
C ILE A 177 -12.09 -3.11 -14.89
N VAL A 178 -12.42 -2.87 -16.17
CA VAL A 178 -11.86 -1.75 -16.94
C VAL A 178 -12.25 -0.42 -16.30
N HIS A 179 -13.53 -0.25 -15.95
CA HIS A 179 -14.02 0.97 -15.33
C HIS A 179 -13.35 1.23 -13.98
N PHE A 180 -13.22 0.21 -13.13
CA PHE A 180 -12.52 0.35 -11.85
C PHE A 180 -11.05 0.70 -12.05
N MET A 181 -10.35 0.04 -12.97
CA MET A 181 -8.92 0.28 -13.17
C MET A 181 -8.65 1.71 -13.67
N LEU A 182 -9.55 2.28 -14.48
CA LEU A 182 -9.44 3.65 -14.99
C LEU A 182 -9.94 4.70 -13.99
N ASN A 183 -11.10 4.47 -13.38
CA ASN A 183 -11.83 5.49 -12.62
C ASN A 183 -11.81 5.27 -11.10
N GLY A 184 -11.40 4.09 -10.63
CA GLY A 184 -11.36 3.73 -9.21
C GLY A 184 -12.71 3.39 -8.60
N ILE A 185 -13.75 3.23 -9.43
CA ILE A 185 -15.11 2.96 -8.98
C ILE A 185 -15.63 1.75 -9.76
N ILE A 186 -16.15 0.74 -9.07
CA ILE A 186 -17.01 -0.28 -9.70
C ILE A 186 -18.40 0.31 -9.91
N LEU A 187 -18.94 0.21 -11.13
CA LEU A 187 -20.32 0.54 -11.48
C LEU A 187 -21.20 -0.71 -11.61
#